data_AF-A0A5K3G1H2-F1
#
_entry.id   AF-A0A5K3G1H2-F1
#
_cell.length_a   1.000
_cell.length_b   1.000
_cell.length_c   1.000
_cell.angle_alpha   90.00
_cell.angle_beta   90.00
_cell.angle_gamma   90.00
#
_symmetry.space_group_name_H-M   'P 1'
#
loop_
_entity.id
_entity.type
_entity.pdbx_description
1 polymer ?
#
loop_
_entity_poly.entity_id
_entity_poly.type
_entity_poly.pdbx_seq_one_letter_code
_entity_poly.pdbx_strand_id
1 'polypeptide(L)'
;EDLIVRQAKHLAADGWLAKGYEYIIIDDCWPSKYRDPSTKKLIPDPKRFPHGLKWLSDFVHSLGLKFGIYLDFGSKTCAGYPGSMDFLKVDADTMAEWSVDFIKMDGCNSDLKIQADGYAEFGRYLNATKRPIVYGCSYPLFQRWTKGEYLNWTQLAENCNLWRLLDDIQDSWVSLQTIMRKYEIHRETVIPVAGPGHWNDLDMLLGGNFGLSLDETRVQFGMWAMHATPLILSVDLANIPANVKEVLLADFVIRVSQDKMGSPADMLESIEGIQVWKRRLVDFNGGWALAFLHLSDSTGYPKMIVLTLREVGIPEGVDQGEDKQDRSFKLLDAFSGTDLITVTPTESFEVRVNPSGIVMLIVQPTQTS
;
A
#
# COMPACT_ATOMS: atom_id res chain seq x y z
N GLU A 1 -5.45 -24.04 -4.88
CA GLU A 1 -4.18 -23.82 -5.59
C GLU A 1 -4.37 -23.34 -7.03
N ASP A 2 -5.30 -23.91 -7.83
CA ASP A 2 -5.52 -23.50 -9.24
C ASP A 2 -5.72 -21.99 -9.44
N LEU A 3 -6.48 -21.35 -8.55
CA LEU A 3 -6.64 -19.89 -8.55
C LEU A 3 -5.29 -19.18 -8.42
N ILE A 4 -4.46 -19.59 -7.46
CA ILE A 4 -3.16 -18.98 -7.21
C ILE A 4 -2.21 -19.22 -8.39
N VAL A 5 -2.22 -20.43 -8.94
CA VAL A 5 -1.45 -20.77 -10.16
C VAL A 5 -1.85 -19.87 -11.34
N ARG A 6 -3.16 -19.68 -11.55
CA ARG A 6 -3.69 -18.79 -12.60
C ARG A 6 -3.24 -17.35 -12.39
N GLN A 7 -3.46 -16.79 -11.20
CA GLN A 7 -3.08 -15.41 -10.88
C GLN A 7 -1.57 -15.19 -10.97
N ALA A 8 -0.75 -16.12 -10.49
CA ALA A 8 0.71 -16.03 -10.57
C ALA A 8 1.23 -16.01 -12.02
N LYS A 9 0.61 -16.76 -12.94
CA LYS A 9 0.96 -16.70 -14.37
C LYS A 9 0.67 -15.32 -14.97
N HIS A 10 -0.50 -14.74 -14.67
CA HIS A 10 -0.83 -13.39 -15.13
C HIS A 10 0.10 -12.34 -14.51
N LEU A 11 0.38 -12.46 -13.20
CA LEU A 11 1.31 -11.56 -12.51
C LEU A 11 2.72 -11.59 -13.13
N ALA A 12 3.21 -12.77 -13.51
CA ALA A 12 4.52 -12.94 -14.14
C ALA A 12 4.58 -12.46 -15.61
N ALA A 13 3.52 -12.66 -16.40
CA ALA A 13 3.55 -12.47 -17.84
C ALA A 13 2.96 -11.14 -18.33
N ASP A 14 1.96 -10.59 -17.63
CA ASP A 14 1.12 -9.53 -18.18
C ASP A 14 1.64 -8.11 -17.88
N GLY A 15 2.93 -7.99 -17.59
CA GLY A 15 3.62 -6.72 -17.30
C GLY A 15 3.65 -6.30 -15.83
N TRP A 16 2.91 -6.99 -14.95
CA TRP A 16 2.86 -6.66 -13.52
C TRP A 16 4.22 -6.85 -12.83
N LEU A 17 4.86 -8.01 -13.02
CA LEU A 17 6.19 -8.26 -12.47
C LEU A 17 7.23 -7.24 -12.98
N ALA A 18 7.17 -6.87 -14.26
CA ALA A 18 8.05 -5.85 -14.84
C ALA A 18 7.86 -4.45 -14.21
N LYS A 19 6.70 -4.21 -13.59
CA LYS A 19 6.36 -2.96 -12.87
C LYS A 19 6.56 -3.10 -11.35
N GLY A 20 7.09 -4.22 -10.87
CA GLY A 20 7.45 -4.43 -9.46
C GLY A 20 6.39 -5.16 -8.62
N TYR A 21 5.27 -5.60 -9.21
CA TYR A 21 4.31 -6.44 -8.51
C TYR A 21 4.83 -7.88 -8.44
N GLU A 22 5.55 -8.20 -7.36
CA GLU A 22 6.31 -9.45 -7.25
C GLU A 22 5.77 -10.46 -6.22
N TYR A 23 4.81 -10.08 -5.37
CA TYR A 23 4.24 -10.97 -4.35
C TYR A 23 2.85 -11.51 -4.76
N ILE A 24 2.64 -12.82 -4.65
CA ILE A 24 1.31 -13.44 -4.65
C ILE A 24 1.01 -13.92 -3.24
N ILE A 25 -0.02 -13.35 -2.61
CA ILE A 25 -0.30 -13.54 -1.18
C ILE A 25 -1.63 -14.29 -1.04
N ILE A 26 -1.62 -15.43 -0.35
CA ILE A 26 -2.84 -16.15 0.02
C ILE A 26 -3.39 -15.57 1.33
N ASP A 27 -4.67 -15.20 1.34
CA ASP A 27 -5.35 -14.71 2.54
C ASP A 27 -5.99 -15.86 3.37
N ASP A 28 -6.94 -15.56 4.26
CA ASP A 28 -7.58 -16.56 5.13
C ASP A 28 -8.25 -17.70 4.32
N CYS A 29 -8.73 -18.70 5.04
CA CYS A 29 -9.42 -19.89 4.54
C CYS A 29 -8.55 -20.89 3.78
N TRP A 30 -7.24 -20.72 3.65
CA TRP A 30 -6.37 -21.73 3.03
C TRP A 30 -6.19 -23.05 3.83
N PRO A 31 -6.13 -23.07 5.18
CA PRO A 31 -5.78 -24.29 5.88
C PRO A 31 -6.99 -25.22 6.03
N SER A 32 -6.71 -26.46 6.42
CA SER A 32 -7.69 -27.39 6.97
C SER A 32 -8.26 -26.87 8.30
N LYS A 33 -9.40 -27.42 8.72
CA LYS A 33 -10.04 -27.05 10.00
C LYS A 33 -9.31 -27.57 11.25
N TYR A 34 -8.25 -28.35 11.08
CA TYR A 34 -7.44 -28.92 12.15
C TYR A 34 -5.96 -28.88 11.79
N ARG A 35 -5.14 -28.81 12.83
CA ARG A 35 -3.68 -28.99 12.75
C ARG A 35 -3.34 -30.48 12.70
N ASP A 36 -2.13 -30.79 12.27
CA ASP A 36 -1.60 -32.15 12.38
C ASP A 36 -1.56 -32.58 13.86
N PRO A 37 -2.12 -33.74 14.22
CA PRO A 37 -2.27 -34.13 15.62
C PRO A 37 -0.93 -34.38 16.32
N SER A 38 0.13 -34.74 15.56
CA SER A 38 1.43 -35.10 16.11
C SER A 38 2.39 -33.91 16.14
N THR A 39 2.56 -33.25 15.00
CA THR A 39 3.51 -32.15 14.81
C THR A 39 2.92 -30.79 15.16
N LYS A 40 1.59 -30.69 15.28
CA LYS A 40 0.84 -29.43 15.49
C LYS A 40 0.96 -28.40 14.37
N LYS A 41 1.60 -28.77 13.24
CA LYS A 41 1.71 -27.90 12.07
C LYS A 41 0.34 -27.62 11.46
N LEU A 42 0.21 -26.44 10.85
CA LEU A 42 -0.91 -26.15 9.95
C LEU A 42 -0.87 -27.10 8.75
N ILE A 43 -2.03 -27.54 8.31
CA ILE A 43 -2.19 -28.41 7.14
C ILE A 43 -2.98 -27.62 6.09
N PRO A 44 -2.52 -27.46 4.85
CA PRO A 44 -3.35 -26.89 3.80
C PRO A 44 -4.57 -27.79 3.52
N ASP A 45 -5.69 -27.23 3.09
CA ASP A 45 -6.85 -28.05 2.76
C ASP A 45 -6.53 -29.04 1.63
N PRO A 46 -6.61 -30.36 1.85
CA PRO A 46 -6.11 -31.35 0.89
C PRO A 46 -6.96 -31.44 -0.38
N LYS A 47 -8.21 -30.93 -0.37
CA LYS A 47 -9.04 -30.87 -1.57
C LYS A 47 -8.71 -29.65 -2.42
N ARG A 48 -8.41 -28.51 -1.77
CA ARG A 48 -8.14 -27.24 -2.45
C ARG A 48 -6.67 -27.02 -2.76
N PHE A 49 -5.78 -27.70 -2.06
CA PHE A 49 -4.33 -27.65 -2.21
C PHE A 49 -3.72 -29.08 -2.21
N PRO A 50 -4.14 -29.95 -3.15
CA PRO A 50 -3.69 -31.34 -3.19
C PRO A 50 -2.17 -31.51 -3.34
N HIS A 51 -1.45 -30.54 -3.90
CA HIS A 51 0.02 -30.59 -3.99
C HIS A 51 0.73 -30.01 -2.76
N GLY A 52 0.00 -29.34 -1.86
CA GLY A 52 0.55 -28.68 -0.67
C GLY A 52 1.25 -27.34 -0.97
N LEU A 53 1.56 -26.60 0.09
CA LEU A 53 2.06 -25.22 -0.04
C LEU A 53 3.54 -25.11 -0.40
N LYS A 54 4.37 -26.10 -0.04
CA LYS A 54 5.75 -26.13 -0.52
C LYS A 54 5.81 -26.18 -2.04
N TRP A 55 5.02 -27.05 -2.66
CA TRP A 55 4.92 -27.14 -4.12
C TRP A 55 4.41 -25.84 -4.73
N LEU A 56 3.38 -25.22 -4.12
CA LEU A 56 2.82 -23.97 -4.64
C LEU A 56 3.83 -22.82 -4.55
N SER A 57 4.57 -22.73 -3.44
CA SER A 57 5.66 -21.78 -3.25
C SER A 57 6.75 -21.97 -4.30
N ASP A 58 7.20 -23.21 -4.53
CA ASP A 58 8.19 -23.54 -5.57
C ASP A 58 7.71 -23.17 -6.97
N PHE A 59 6.42 -23.42 -7.27
CA PHE A 59 5.81 -23.00 -8.52
C PHE A 59 5.85 -21.48 -8.69
N VAL A 60 5.47 -20.72 -7.66
CA VAL A 60 5.52 -19.25 -7.67
C VAL A 60 6.95 -18.75 -7.87
N HIS A 61 7.93 -19.31 -7.17
CA HIS A 61 9.34 -18.97 -7.33
C HIS A 61 9.88 -19.28 -8.72
N SER A 62 9.40 -20.36 -9.36
CA SER A 62 9.79 -20.71 -10.74
C SER A 62 9.38 -19.65 -11.77
N LEU A 63 8.42 -18.79 -11.43
CA LEU A 63 7.98 -17.66 -12.26
C LEU A 63 8.74 -16.35 -11.94
N GLY A 64 9.70 -16.38 -11.01
CA GLY A 64 10.40 -15.18 -10.54
C GLY A 64 9.59 -14.33 -9.55
N LEU A 65 8.48 -14.87 -9.03
CA LEU A 65 7.62 -14.23 -8.03
C LEU A 65 8.00 -14.66 -6.61
N LYS A 66 7.36 -14.02 -5.63
CA LYS A 66 7.49 -14.28 -4.19
C LYS A 66 6.15 -14.77 -3.63
N PHE A 67 6.20 -15.72 -2.70
CA PHE A 67 5.02 -16.38 -2.16
C PHE A 67 4.66 -15.85 -0.76
N GLY A 68 3.44 -15.34 -0.60
CA GLY A 68 2.91 -14.85 0.66
C GLY A 68 1.78 -15.69 1.21
N ILE A 69 1.59 -15.65 2.53
CA ILE A 69 0.58 -16.43 3.23
C ILE A 69 -0.04 -15.67 4.40
N TYR A 70 -1.26 -16.04 4.76
CA TYR A 70 -1.99 -15.53 5.91
C TYR A 70 -1.88 -16.45 7.11
N LEU A 71 -1.74 -15.83 8.27
CA LEU A 71 -1.87 -16.43 9.60
C LEU A 71 -2.73 -15.51 10.48
N ASP A 72 -3.17 -16.02 11.62
CA ASP A 72 -3.82 -15.21 12.66
C ASP A 72 -3.13 -15.49 13.99
N PHE A 73 -2.85 -14.43 14.76
CA PHE A 73 -2.21 -14.54 16.06
C PHE A 73 -3.10 -15.23 17.09
N GLY A 74 -4.42 -15.07 17.06
CA GLY A 74 -5.31 -15.59 18.07
C GLY A 74 -5.53 -17.10 18.01
N SER A 75 -6.53 -17.56 18.75
CA SER A 75 -6.87 -19.00 18.82
C SER A 75 -7.46 -19.54 17.51
N LYS A 76 -8.08 -18.66 16.71
CA LYS A 76 -8.64 -18.95 15.41
C LYS A 76 -8.48 -17.76 14.48
N THR A 77 -8.38 -18.02 13.19
CA THR A 77 -8.51 -16.98 12.16
C THR A 77 -9.88 -16.32 12.20
N CYS A 78 -10.02 -15.16 11.56
CA CYS A 78 -11.31 -14.47 11.45
C CYS A 78 -12.40 -15.36 10.83
N ALA A 79 -12.07 -16.22 9.86
CA ALA A 79 -12.98 -17.22 9.28
C ALA A 79 -13.06 -18.56 10.07
N GLY A 80 -12.51 -18.60 11.28
CA GLY A 80 -12.64 -19.73 12.20
C GLY A 80 -11.77 -20.94 11.85
N TYR A 81 -10.64 -20.76 11.18
CA TYR A 81 -9.61 -21.79 10.99
C TYR A 81 -8.60 -21.77 12.15
N PRO A 82 -7.71 -22.77 12.30
CA PRO A 82 -6.73 -22.79 13.41
C PRO A 82 -5.83 -21.55 13.42
N GLY A 83 -5.75 -20.84 14.54
CA GLY A 83 -4.85 -19.70 14.75
C GLY A 83 -3.53 -20.10 15.41
N SER A 84 -2.63 -19.13 15.60
CA SER A 84 -1.20 -19.36 15.87
C SER A 84 -0.76 -19.14 17.32
N MET A 85 -1.63 -18.63 18.20
CA MET A 85 -1.27 -18.12 19.54
C MET A 85 -0.41 -19.09 20.36
N ASP A 86 -0.75 -20.38 20.36
CA ASP A 86 -0.06 -21.43 21.11
C ASP A 86 1.00 -22.18 20.28
N PHE A 87 1.23 -21.75 19.04
CA PHE A 87 2.02 -22.46 18.03
C PHE A 87 3.00 -21.55 17.27
N LEU A 88 3.27 -20.35 17.77
CA LEU A 88 4.08 -19.32 17.08
C LEU A 88 5.42 -19.85 16.53
N LYS A 89 6.18 -20.61 17.33
CA LYS A 89 7.45 -21.21 16.88
C LYS A 89 7.24 -22.25 15.78
N VAL A 90 6.24 -23.12 15.96
CA VAL A 90 5.92 -24.19 14.99
C VAL A 90 5.49 -23.60 13.66
N ASP A 91 4.67 -22.55 13.70
CA ASP A 91 4.18 -21.89 12.49
C ASP A 91 5.30 -21.11 11.79
N ALA A 92 6.16 -20.39 12.52
CA ALA A 92 7.33 -19.73 11.95
C ALA A 92 8.25 -20.72 11.22
N ASP A 93 8.57 -21.86 11.85
CA ASP A 93 9.39 -22.91 11.23
C ASP A 93 8.70 -23.50 9.99
N THR A 94 7.39 -23.71 10.06
CA THR A 94 6.60 -24.26 8.94
C THR A 94 6.59 -23.30 7.76
N MET A 95 6.45 -21.99 7.99
CA MET A 95 6.50 -20.99 6.92
C MET A 95 7.88 -20.95 6.25
N ALA A 96 8.95 -21.05 7.03
CA ALA A 96 10.31 -21.11 6.49
C ALA A 96 10.55 -22.41 5.69
N GLU A 97 10.07 -23.56 6.17
CA GLU A 97 10.13 -24.84 5.46
C GLU A 97 9.41 -24.76 4.11
N TRP A 98 8.24 -24.12 4.06
CA TRP A 98 7.48 -23.88 2.82
C TRP A 98 8.05 -22.76 1.95
N SER A 99 9.17 -22.16 2.35
CA SER A 99 9.82 -21.09 1.62
C SER A 99 8.90 -19.88 1.40
N VAL A 100 8.08 -19.51 2.39
CA VAL A 100 7.25 -18.30 2.36
C VAL A 100 8.12 -17.04 2.41
N ASP A 101 7.76 -16.00 1.64
CA ASP A 101 8.47 -14.71 1.56
C ASP A 101 7.70 -13.55 2.22
N PHE A 102 6.40 -13.72 2.47
CA PHE A 102 5.53 -12.70 3.06
C PHE A 102 4.51 -13.34 4.00
N ILE A 103 4.28 -12.77 5.17
CA ILE A 103 3.21 -13.17 6.09
C ILE A 103 2.33 -11.97 6.40
N LYS A 104 1.02 -12.12 6.17
CA LYS A 104 -0.01 -11.29 6.81
C LYS A 104 -0.43 -12.01 8.10
N MET A 105 -0.25 -11.38 9.25
CA MET A 105 -0.70 -11.88 10.55
C MET A 105 -1.85 -11.05 11.06
N ASP A 106 -3.00 -11.70 11.16
CA ASP A 106 -4.24 -11.13 11.65
C ASP A 106 -4.39 -11.26 13.18
N GLY A 107 -5.41 -10.65 13.76
CA GLY A 107 -5.57 -10.52 15.22
C GLY A 107 -6.89 -11.00 15.78
N CYS A 108 -7.72 -11.72 15.02
CA CYS A 108 -9.02 -12.17 15.51
C CYS A 108 -8.88 -13.17 16.67
N ASN A 109 -9.94 -13.32 17.48
CA ASN A 109 -10.01 -14.34 18.53
C ASN A 109 -8.82 -14.35 19.52
N SER A 110 -8.31 -13.18 19.88
CA SER A 110 -7.21 -12.97 20.84
C SER A 110 -7.56 -11.86 21.86
N ASP A 111 -6.85 -11.84 23.00
CA ASP A 111 -6.92 -10.72 23.94
C ASP A 111 -6.04 -9.57 23.43
N LEU A 112 -6.63 -8.38 23.31
CA LEU A 112 -5.94 -7.17 22.84
C LEU A 112 -4.70 -6.83 23.67
N LYS A 113 -4.67 -7.21 24.95
CA LYS A 113 -3.56 -6.94 25.87
C LYS A 113 -2.29 -7.70 25.56
N ILE A 114 -2.39 -8.84 24.87
CA ILE A 114 -1.24 -9.71 24.58
C ILE A 114 -0.80 -9.63 23.12
N GLN A 115 -1.55 -8.94 22.26
CA GLN A 115 -1.25 -8.90 20.82
C GLN A 115 0.12 -8.30 20.53
N ALA A 116 0.45 -7.12 21.07
CA ALA A 116 1.73 -6.46 20.76
C ALA A 116 2.93 -7.35 21.10
N ASP A 117 2.92 -8.00 22.27
CA ASP A 117 3.99 -8.90 22.70
C ASP A 117 4.03 -10.20 21.91
N GLY A 118 2.86 -10.77 21.58
CA GLY A 118 2.76 -11.99 20.79
C GLY A 118 3.22 -11.81 19.33
N TYR A 119 2.91 -10.67 18.72
CA TYR A 119 3.42 -10.31 17.39
C TYR A 119 4.94 -10.10 17.41
N ALA A 120 5.46 -9.41 18.42
CA ALA A 120 6.91 -9.26 18.60
C ALA A 120 7.60 -10.61 18.83
N GLU A 121 6.97 -11.54 19.57
CA GLU A 121 7.46 -12.90 19.75
C GLU A 121 7.50 -13.68 18.43
N PHE A 122 6.43 -13.60 17.63
CA PHE A 122 6.41 -14.24 16.32
C PHE A 122 7.51 -13.68 15.40
N GLY A 123 7.72 -12.36 15.39
CA GLY A 123 8.82 -11.72 14.66
C GLY A 123 10.20 -12.26 15.05
N ARG A 124 10.44 -12.52 16.34
CA ARG A 124 11.68 -13.17 16.81
C ARG A 124 11.82 -14.60 16.28
N TYR A 125 10.74 -15.37 16.26
CA TYR A 125 10.77 -16.73 15.70
C TYR A 125 11.01 -16.73 14.19
N LEU A 126 10.38 -15.81 13.44
CA LEU A 126 10.66 -15.64 12.01
C LEU A 126 12.14 -15.33 11.76
N ASN A 127 12.73 -14.38 12.49
CA ASN A 127 14.16 -14.05 12.36
C ASN A 127 15.07 -15.23 12.73
N ALA A 128 14.67 -16.06 13.71
CA ALA A 128 15.42 -17.26 14.09
C ALA A 128 15.50 -18.30 12.96
N THR A 129 14.54 -18.31 12.01
CA THR A 129 14.57 -19.20 10.83
C THR A 129 15.65 -18.84 9.82
N LYS A 130 16.21 -17.62 9.90
CA LYS A 130 17.18 -17.04 8.94
C LYS A 130 16.67 -16.86 7.51
N ARG A 131 15.40 -17.13 7.24
CA ARG A 131 14.75 -16.78 5.98
C ARG A 131 14.24 -15.33 6.08
N PRO A 132 14.57 -14.44 5.13
CA PRO A 132 13.93 -13.14 5.03
C PRO A 132 12.45 -13.32 4.67
N ILE A 133 11.56 -12.82 5.52
CA ILE A 133 10.11 -12.89 5.35
C ILE A 133 9.55 -11.50 5.69
N VAL A 134 8.85 -10.88 4.74
CA VAL A 134 8.13 -9.62 5.00
C VAL A 134 7.01 -9.91 5.99
N TYR A 135 6.95 -9.18 7.10
CA TYR A 135 5.99 -9.42 8.15
C TYR A 135 4.98 -8.26 8.27
N GLY A 136 3.75 -8.51 7.82
CA GLY A 136 2.62 -7.60 7.92
C GLY A 136 1.76 -7.89 9.15
N CYS A 137 1.54 -6.86 9.95
CA CYS A 137 0.92 -6.97 11.27
C CYS A 137 -0.44 -6.26 11.33
N SER A 138 -1.50 -6.97 11.69
CA SER A 138 -2.83 -6.35 11.81
C SER A 138 -3.20 -5.89 13.21
N TYR A 139 -2.39 -6.15 14.25
CA TYR A 139 -2.81 -5.80 15.61
C TYR A 139 -3.23 -4.33 15.81
N PRO A 140 -2.61 -3.31 15.17
CA PRO A 140 -3.05 -1.92 15.35
C PRO A 140 -4.52 -1.69 14.98
N LEU A 141 -5.08 -2.40 14.00
CA LEU A 141 -6.50 -2.37 13.65
C LEU A 141 -7.41 -2.72 14.84
N PHE A 142 -7.00 -3.68 15.66
CA PHE A 142 -7.79 -4.17 16.80
C PHE A 142 -7.65 -3.28 18.04
N GLN A 143 -6.67 -2.38 18.05
CA GLN A 143 -6.40 -1.47 19.15
C GLN A 143 -7.21 -0.17 19.02
N ARG A 144 -7.37 0.55 20.13
CA ARG A 144 -8.17 1.79 20.20
C ARG A 144 -7.34 3.06 20.10
N TRP A 145 -6.23 3.00 19.37
CA TRP A 145 -5.29 4.11 19.21
C TRP A 145 -5.94 5.35 18.57
N THR A 146 -6.93 5.17 17.71
CA THR A 146 -7.76 6.25 17.13
C THR A 146 -8.61 7.00 18.16
N LYS A 147 -8.79 6.44 19.36
CA LYS A 147 -9.54 7.03 20.48
C LYS A 147 -8.62 7.61 21.57
N GLY A 148 -7.33 7.77 21.27
CA GLY A 148 -6.33 8.31 22.20
C GLY A 148 -5.74 7.29 23.17
N GLU A 149 -6.07 6.00 23.04
CA GLU A 149 -5.36 4.95 23.79
C GLU A 149 -3.93 4.82 23.26
N TYR A 150 -2.97 4.62 24.15
CA TYR A 150 -1.56 4.52 23.77
C TYR A 150 -1.29 3.23 22.98
N LEU A 151 -0.57 3.37 21.86
CA LEU A 151 0.01 2.27 21.10
C LEU A 151 1.51 2.49 20.98
N ASN A 152 2.30 1.46 21.27
CA ASN A 152 3.75 1.54 21.18
C ASN A 152 4.21 1.43 19.72
N TRP A 153 4.27 2.56 19.02
CA TRP A 153 4.68 2.62 17.62
C TRP A 153 6.15 2.21 17.39
N THR A 154 7.02 2.42 18.37
CA THR A 154 8.42 1.98 18.29
C THR A 154 8.49 0.45 18.26
N GLN A 155 7.80 -0.23 19.18
CA GLN A 155 7.73 -1.69 19.18
C GLN A 155 7.14 -2.22 17.86
N LEU A 156 6.12 -1.55 17.30
CA LEU A 156 5.55 -1.91 16.01
C LEU A 156 6.59 -1.85 14.89
N ALA A 157 7.28 -0.71 14.75
CA ALA A 157 8.28 -0.48 13.70
C ALA A 157 9.50 -1.41 13.82
N GLU A 158 9.91 -1.78 15.04
CA GLU A 158 11.01 -2.71 15.27
C GLU A 158 10.67 -4.17 14.91
N ASN A 159 9.38 -4.53 14.94
CA ASN A 159 8.94 -5.92 14.81
C ASN A 159 8.15 -6.21 13.53
N CYS A 160 7.66 -5.20 12.80
CA CYS A 160 6.78 -5.37 11.64
C CYS A 160 7.27 -4.54 10.43
N ASN A 161 7.15 -5.10 9.23
CA ASN A 161 7.50 -4.40 7.99
C ASN A 161 6.39 -3.50 7.46
N LEU A 162 5.15 -3.84 7.77
CA LEU A 162 3.97 -3.03 7.48
C LEU A 162 2.86 -3.37 8.47
N TRP A 163 1.85 -2.51 8.59
CA TRP A 163 0.74 -2.77 9.49
C TRP A 163 -0.60 -2.21 9.02
N ARG A 164 -1.63 -3.03 9.16
CA ARG A 164 -3.02 -2.60 9.01
C ARG A 164 -3.43 -1.81 10.24
N LEU A 165 -3.88 -0.58 10.03
CA LEU A 165 -4.28 0.35 11.10
C LEU A 165 -5.75 0.79 11.01
N LEU A 166 -6.38 0.67 9.84
CA LEU A 166 -7.76 1.07 9.56
C LEU A 166 -8.59 -0.12 9.08
N ASP A 167 -9.92 0.06 9.15
CA ASP A 167 -10.93 -0.93 8.75
C ASP A 167 -10.64 -1.56 7.38
N ASP A 168 -11.16 -2.78 7.19
CA ASP A 168 -11.06 -3.47 5.90
C ASP A 168 -11.73 -2.69 4.78
N ILE A 169 -10.98 -2.50 3.70
CA ILE A 169 -11.50 -1.86 2.50
C ILE A 169 -12.55 -2.75 1.85
N GLN A 170 -13.64 -2.12 1.44
CA GLN A 170 -14.73 -2.75 0.70
C GLN A 170 -14.79 -2.15 -0.69
N ASP A 171 -15.28 -2.93 -1.66
CA ASP A 171 -15.41 -2.52 -3.07
C ASP A 171 -16.51 -1.47 -3.25
N SER A 172 -16.23 -0.25 -2.80
CA SER A 172 -17.13 0.91 -2.86
C SER A 172 -16.37 2.21 -2.64
N TRP A 173 -16.81 3.27 -3.32
CA TRP A 173 -16.29 4.62 -3.13
C TRP A 173 -16.38 5.10 -1.67
N VAL A 174 -17.47 4.75 -0.97
CA VAL A 174 -17.71 5.14 0.44
C VAL A 174 -16.64 4.55 1.37
N SER A 175 -16.27 3.29 1.18
CA SER A 175 -15.21 2.66 1.99
C SER A 175 -13.85 3.33 1.73
N LEU A 176 -13.52 3.57 0.46
CA LEU A 176 -12.29 4.27 0.08
C LEU A 176 -12.22 5.68 0.72
N GLN A 177 -13.29 6.47 0.63
CA GLN A 177 -13.37 7.78 1.29
C GLN A 177 -13.23 7.67 2.81
N THR A 178 -13.82 6.64 3.43
CA THR A 178 -13.74 6.43 4.88
C THR A 178 -12.30 6.16 5.32
N ILE A 179 -11.56 5.33 4.59
CA ILE A 179 -10.15 5.05 4.87
C ILE A 179 -9.31 6.32 4.71
N MET A 180 -9.44 7.03 3.57
CA MET A 180 -8.69 8.26 3.33
C MET A 180 -8.97 9.32 4.41
N ARG A 181 -10.23 9.49 4.82
CA ARG A 181 -10.62 10.43 5.87
C ARG A 181 -10.06 10.04 7.23
N LYS A 182 -10.08 8.75 7.59
CA LYS A 182 -9.50 8.28 8.86
C LYS A 182 -7.98 8.47 8.87
N TYR A 183 -7.30 8.20 7.76
CA TYR A 183 -5.88 8.47 7.62
C TYR A 183 -5.58 9.96 7.79
N GLU A 184 -6.36 10.82 7.13
CA GLU A 184 -6.26 12.29 7.23
C GLU A 184 -6.41 12.78 8.68
N ILE A 185 -7.45 12.31 9.39
CA ILE A 185 -7.73 12.70 10.78
C ILE A 185 -6.55 12.35 11.71
N HIS A 186 -5.87 11.24 11.44
CA HIS A 186 -4.81 10.72 12.30
C HIS A 186 -3.39 10.93 11.73
N ARG A 187 -3.24 11.74 10.69
CA ARG A 187 -1.99 11.93 9.94
C ARG A 187 -0.79 12.32 10.81
N GLU A 188 -1.01 13.14 11.84
CA GLU A 188 0.05 13.56 12.78
C GLU A 188 0.64 12.40 13.59
N THR A 189 -0.12 11.32 13.77
CA THR A 189 0.32 10.09 14.43
C THR A 189 0.96 9.13 13.44
N VAL A 190 0.33 8.93 12.28
CA VAL A 190 0.69 7.82 11.37
C VAL A 190 1.79 8.18 10.38
N ILE A 191 1.87 9.43 9.92
CA ILE A 191 2.93 9.84 8.97
C ILE A 191 4.34 9.67 9.57
N PRO A 192 4.62 10.12 10.81
CA PRO A 192 5.99 10.06 11.35
C PRO A 192 6.52 8.65 11.62
N VAL A 193 5.64 7.65 11.70
CA VAL A 193 6.02 6.25 12.02
C VAL A 193 6.24 5.40 10.77
N ALA A 194 5.94 5.92 9.58
CA ALA A 194 6.19 5.23 8.31
C ALA A 194 7.55 5.63 7.72
N GLY A 195 8.24 4.65 7.13
CA GLY A 195 9.52 4.86 6.47
C GLY A 195 10.12 3.57 5.94
N PRO A 196 11.34 3.63 5.36
CA PRO A 196 12.02 2.46 4.82
C PRO A 196 12.09 1.29 5.80
N GLY A 197 11.34 0.24 5.49
CA GLY A 197 11.29 -1.01 6.27
C GLY A 197 10.10 -1.16 7.20
N HIS A 198 9.25 -0.13 7.36
CA HIS A 198 8.10 -0.12 8.26
C HIS A 198 6.99 0.83 7.75
N TRP A 199 5.91 0.28 7.17
CA TRP A 199 4.92 1.05 6.40
C TRP A 199 3.49 1.01 6.97
N ASN A 200 2.78 2.13 6.87
CA ASN A 200 1.33 2.16 7.09
C ASN A 200 0.63 1.41 5.95
N ASP A 201 -0.22 0.44 6.27
CA ASP A 201 -1.05 -0.30 5.31
C ASP A 201 -2.50 0.20 5.32
N LEU A 202 -2.90 0.84 4.22
CA LEU A 202 -4.26 1.35 3.98
C LEU A 202 -5.18 0.31 3.35
N ASP A 203 -4.73 -0.96 3.29
CA ASP A 203 -5.40 -2.09 2.69
C ASP A 203 -5.32 -2.12 1.15
N MET A 204 -5.93 -3.15 0.55
CA MET A 204 -5.73 -3.54 -0.85
C MET A 204 -6.23 -2.50 -1.88
N LEU A 205 -5.59 -2.51 -3.05
CA LEU A 205 -6.08 -1.88 -4.28
C LEU A 205 -7.21 -2.71 -4.91
N LEU A 206 -8.34 -2.06 -5.22
CA LEU A 206 -9.58 -2.71 -5.66
C LEU A 206 -9.97 -2.38 -7.12
N GLY A 207 -9.23 -1.49 -7.78
CA GLY A 207 -9.51 -1.08 -9.16
C GLY A 207 -9.54 -2.28 -10.13
N GLY A 208 -10.67 -2.48 -10.80
CA GLY A 208 -10.89 -3.64 -11.68
C GLY A 208 -11.87 -4.67 -11.14
N ASN A 209 -12.34 -4.47 -9.90
CA ASN A 209 -13.54 -5.12 -9.39
C ASN A 209 -14.79 -4.36 -9.90
N PHE A 210 -15.78 -4.11 -9.03
CA PHE A 210 -17.12 -3.70 -9.44
C PHE A 210 -17.56 -2.33 -8.89
N GLY A 211 -16.95 -1.87 -7.80
CA GLY A 211 -17.46 -0.76 -7.00
C GLY A 211 -16.78 0.59 -7.21
N LEU A 212 -15.70 0.64 -8.01
CA LEU A 212 -14.96 1.87 -8.31
C LEU A 212 -15.04 2.22 -9.80
N SER A 213 -15.34 3.48 -10.10
CA SER A 213 -15.18 4.04 -11.43
C SER A 213 -13.70 4.15 -11.83
N LEU A 214 -13.42 4.52 -13.08
CA LEU A 214 -12.05 4.75 -13.53
C LEU A 214 -11.39 5.93 -12.79
N ASP A 215 -12.13 7.02 -12.54
CA ASP A 215 -11.62 8.17 -11.80
C ASP A 215 -11.37 7.83 -10.32
N GLU A 216 -12.26 7.05 -9.70
CA GLU A 216 -12.09 6.57 -8.32
C GLU A 216 -10.93 5.57 -8.20
N THR A 217 -10.70 4.76 -9.23
CA THR A 217 -9.51 3.90 -9.33
C THR A 217 -8.23 4.73 -9.39
N ARG A 218 -8.21 5.82 -10.16
CA ARG A 218 -7.08 6.77 -10.18
C ARG A 218 -6.89 7.40 -8.81
N VAL A 219 -7.97 7.81 -8.13
CA VAL A 219 -7.89 8.35 -6.76
C VAL A 219 -7.22 7.33 -5.83
N GLN A 220 -7.69 6.08 -5.81
CA GLN A 220 -7.09 5.06 -4.94
C GLN A 220 -5.61 4.89 -5.24
N PHE A 221 -5.25 4.65 -6.51
CA PHE A 221 -3.88 4.35 -6.88
C PHE A 221 -2.93 5.52 -6.61
N GLY A 222 -3.35 6.74 -6.97
CA GLY A 222 -2.58 7.95 -6.73
C GLY A 222 -2.39 8.24 -5.24
N MET A 223 -3.44 8.10 -4.43
CA MET A 223 -3.33 8.37 -2.98
C MET A 223 -2.57 7.29 -2.23
N TRP A 224 -2.67 6.03 -2.64
CA TRP A 224 -1.83 4.96 -2.09
C TRP A 224 -0.35 5.24 -2.38
N ALA A 225 -0.04 5.67 -3.61
CA ALA A 225 1.30 6.11 -3.96
C ALA A 225 1.73 7.34 -3.14
N MET A 226 0.87 8.34 -2.94
CA MET A 226 1.20 9.51 -2.13
C MET A 226 1.44 9.18 -0.65
N HIS A 227 0.73 8.20 -0.09
CA HIS A 227 0.87 7.82 1.31
C HIS A 227 1.96 6.76 1.57
N ALA A 228 2.73 6.39 0.55
CA ALA A 228 3.78 5.38 0.65
C ALA A 228 3.27 4.06 1.26
N THR A 229 2.03 3.69 0.95
CA THR A 229 1.41 2.46 1.44
C THR A 229 1.67 1.31 0.45
N PRO A 230 1.62 0.03 0.88
CA PRO A 230 1.80 -1.10 -0.02
C PRO A 230 0.81 -1.10 -1.19
N LEU A 231 1.32 -1.40 -2.39
CA LEU A 231 0.49 -1.55 -3.60
C LEU A 231 0.11 -3.03 -3.78
N ILE A 232 -0.82 -3.52 -2.97
CA ILE A 232 -1.27 -4.93 -3.00
C ILE A 232 -2.61 -5.01 -3.74
N LEU A 233 -2.63 -5.70 -4.88
CA LEU A 233 -3.83 -5.87 -5.71
C LEU A 233 -4.73 -7.00 -5.17
N SER A 234 -6.04 -6.75 -5.10
CA SER A 234 -7.05 -7.78 -4.82
C SER A 234 -8.11 -7.79 -5.91
N VAL A 235 -7.71 -8.33 -7.07
CA VAL A 235 -8.50 -8.30 -8.32
C VAL A 235 -8.23 -9.55 -9.16
N ASP A 236 -9.15 -9.91 -10.04
CA ASP A 236 -8.91 -10.96 -11.04
C ASP A 236 -8.08 -10.44 -12.22
N LEU A 237 -6.75 -10.56 -12.11
CA LEU A 237 -5.78 -10.22 -13.15
C LEU A 237 -6.08 -10.79 -14.56
N ALA A 238 -6.77 -11.94 -14.67
CA ALA A 238 -7.08 -12.49 -15.99
C ALA A 238 -8.21 -11.73 -16.70
N ASN A 239 -9.05 -11.02 -15.92
CA ASN A 239 -10.27 -10.38 -16.38
C ASN A 239 -10.27 -8.86 -16.15
N ILE A 240 -9.13 -8.27 -15.78
CA ILE A 240 -9.04 -6.85 -15.51
C ILE A 240 -9.24 -6.01 -16.79
N PRO A 241 -10.13 -5.01 -16.78
CA PRO A 241 -10.32 -4.13 -17.94
C PRO A 241 -9.02 -3.40 -18.33
N ALA A 242 -8.78 -3.25 -19.64
CA ALA A 242 -7.52 -2.68 -20.15
C ALA A 242 -7.24 -1.26 -19.65
N ASN A 243 -8.26 -0.40 -19.59
CA ASN A 243 -8.15 0.97 -19.09
C ASN A 243 -7.82 1.04 -17.58
N VAL A 244 -8.35 0.10 -16.78
CA VAL A 244 -8.02 -0.01 -15.36
C VAL A 244 -6.59 -0.51 -15.19
N LYS A 245 -6.20 -1.54 -15.97
CA LYS A 245 -4.84 -2.06 -15.98
C LYS A 245 -3.82 -0.98 -16.33
N GLU A 246 -4.10 -0.13 -17.31
CA GLU A 246 -3.26 1.00 -17.67
C GLU A 246 -3.04 1.95 -16.48
N VAL A 247 -4.10 2.28 -15.74
CA VAL A 247 -4.00 3.09 -14.52
C VAL A 247 -3.10 2.43 -13.48
N LEU A 248 -3.32 1.15 -13.19
CA LEU A 248 -2.56 0.41 -12.15
C LEU A 248 -1.13 0.07 -12.57
N LEU A 249 -0.76 0.27 -13.84
CA LEU A 249 0.61 0.11 -14.33
C LEU A 249 1.28 1.45 -14.63
N ALA A 250 0.67 2.58 -14.25
CA ALA A 250 1.20 3.91 -14.54
C ALA A 250 2.58 4.13 -13.90
N ASP A 251 3.59 4.28 -14.76
CA ASP A 251 5.00 4.28 -14.37
C ASP A 251 5.37 5.33 -13.33
N PHE A 252 4.90 6.57 -13.52
CA PHE A 252 5.29 7.65 -12.62
C PHE A 252 4.56 7.55 -11.28
N VAL A 253 3.33 7.04 -11.23
CA VAL A 253 2.64 6.76 -9.97
C VAL A 253 3.37 5.67 -9.17
N ILE A 254 3.78 4.57 -9.82
CA ILE A 254 4.59 3.53 -9.18
C ILE A 254 5.92 4.09 -8.70
N ARG A 255 6.61 4.89 -9.52
CA ARG A 255 7.89 5.52 -9.17
C ARG A 255 7.76 6.48 -7.98
N VAL A 256 6.65 7.21 -7.86
CA VAL A 256 6.33 7.99 -6.65
C VAL A 256 6.14 7.09 -5.44
N SER A 257 5.34 6.01 -5.56
CA SER A 257 5.15 5.04 -4.48
C SER A 257 6.49 4.50 -3.97
N GLN A 258 7.37 4.10 -4.89
CA GLN A 258 8.66 3.46 -4.62
C GLN A 258 9.82 4.45 -4.37
N ASP A 259 9.53 5.74 -4.18
CA ASP A 259 10.57 6.74 -3.92
C ASP A 259 11.37 6.39 -2.65
N LYS A 260 12.71 6.44 -2.77
CA LYS A 260 13.65 6.00 -1.72
C LYS A 260 13.61 6.85 -0.46
N MET A 261 13.06 8.07 -0.51
CA MET A 261 12.83 8.87 0.69
C MET A 261 11.87 8.15 1.65
N GLY A 262 10.90 7.40 1.11
CA GLY A 262 9.95 6.62 1.90
C GLY A 262 9.06 7.43 2.82
N SER A 263 9.00 8.76 2.69
CA SER A 263 8.15 9.61 3.50
C SER A 263 6.76 9.75 2.87
N PRO A 264 5.65 9.49 3.59
CA PRO A 264 4.31 9.80 3.12
C PRO A 264 4.11 11.29 2.79
N ALA A 265 3.10 11.59 1.98
CA ALA A 265 2.73 12.96 1.62
C ALA A 265 2.17 13.76 2.81
N ASP A 266 2.46 15.05 2.82
CA ASP A 266 1.84 16.05 3.68
C ASP A 266 0.56 16.61 3.04
N MET A 267 -0.41 16.95 3.90
CA MET A 267 -1.64 17.62 3.48
C MET A 267 -1.42 19.14 3.49
N LEU A 268 -1.88 19.82 2.44
CA LEU A 268 -1.93 21.28 2.36
C LEU A 268 -3.36 21.78 2.60
N GLU A 269 -3.52 23.09 2.73
CA GLU A 269 -4.84 23.71 2.77
C GLU A 269 -5.63 23.40 1.49
N SER A 270 -6.93 23.15 1.65
CA SER A 270 -7.81 22.89 0.51
C SER A 270 -8.09 24.17 -0.26
N ILE A 271 -8.08 24.09 -1.59
CA ILE A 271 -8.34 25.22 -2.49
C ILE A 271 -9.71 25.03 -3.11
N GLU A 272 -10.69 25.88 -2.77
CA GLU A 272 -12.06 25.82 -3.32
C GLU A 272 -12.75 24.44 -3.19
N GLY A 273 -12.41 23.72 -2.11
CA GLY A 273 -12.91 22.37 -1.83
C GLY A 273 -12.18 21.24 -2.57
N ILE A 274 -11.05 21.54 -3.21
CA ILE A 274 -10.08 20.56 -3.70
C ILE A 274 -9.03 20.31 -2.62
N GLN A 275 -8.88 19.06 -2.18
CA GLN A 275 -7.80 18.72 -1.26
C GLN A 275 -6.48 18.65 -2.03
N VAL A 276 -5.41 19.16 -1.43
CA VAL A 276 -4.08 19.17 -2.05
C VAL A 276 -3.10 18.44 -1.14
N TRP A 277 -2.38 17.47 -1.70
CA TRP A 277 -1.32 16.74 -1.02
C TRP A 277 0.01 16.96 -1.73
N LYS A 278 1.08 17.01 -0.97
CA LYS A 278 2.44 17.21 -1.48
C LYS A 278 3.38 16.17 -0.90
N ARG A 279 4.17 15.53 -1.76
CA ARG A 279 5.20 14.58 -1.38
C ARG A 279 6.54 15.04 -1.94
N ARG A 280 7.57 15.16 -1.09
CA ARG A 280 8.94 15.37 -1.57
C ARG A 280 9.49 14.05 -2.08
N LEU A 281 10.25 14.10 -3.17
CA LEU A 281 10.84 12.93 -3.82
C LEU A 281 12.35 13.10 -3.88
N VAL A 282 13.09 12.00 -3.73
CA VAL A 282 14.50 11.92 -4.16
C VAL A 282 14.54 11.77 -5.67
N ASP A 283 13.58 11.03 -6.21
CA ASP A 283 13.44 10.82 -7.63
C ASP A 283 12.99 12.10 -8.37
N PHE A 284 12.88 12.03 -9.70
CA PHE A 284 12.49 13.17 -10.54
C PHE A 284 13.33 14.44 -10.26
N ASN A 285 14.65 14.28 -10.18
CA ASN A 285 15.62 15.33 -9.87
C ASN A 285 15.39 16.02 -8.50
N GLY A 286 14.98 15.26 -7.49
CA GLY A 286 14.71 15.80 -6.16
C GLY A 286 13.45 16.67 -6.11
N GLY A 287 12.48 16.37 -6.98
CA GLY A 287 11.25 17.12 -7.18
C GLY A 287 10.16 16.83 -6.15
N TRP A 288 8.91 17.03 -6.56
CA TRP A 288 7.72 16.77 -5.76
C TRP A 288 6.67 16.03 -6.57
N ALA A 289 5.79 15.29 -5.88
CA ALA A 289 4.48 14.95 -6.39
C ALA A 289 3.41 15.84 -5.73
N LEU A 290 2.45 16.29 -6.52
CA LEU A 290 1.25 16.98 -6.06
C LEU A 290 0.03 16.15 -6.43
N ALA A 291 -0.92 15.99 -5.52
CA ALA A 291 -2.21 15.37 -5.78
C ALA A 291 -3.34 16.34 -5.45
N PHE A 292 -4.21 16.59 -6.44
CA PHE A 292 -5.38 17.44 -6.34
C PHE A 292 -6.62 16.55 -6.38
N LEU A 293 -7.34 16.46 -5.27
CA LEU A 293 -8.47 15.56 -5.08
C LEU A 293 -9.78 16.32 -5.04
N HIS A 294 -10.75 15.87 -5.83
CA HIS A 294 -12.14 16.32 -5.75
C HIS A 294 -12.98 15.16 -5.23
N LEU A 295 -13.04 15.02 -3.90
CA LEU A 295 -13.74 13.88 -3.29
C LEU A 295 -15.28 13.95 -3.42
N SER A 296 -15.82 15.12 -3.74
CA SER A 296 -17.26 15.30 -3.97
C SER A 296 -17.65 14.77 -5.35
N ASP A 297 -18.70 13.95 -5.38
CA ASP A 297 -19.39 13.46 -6.56
C ASP A 297 -20.70 14.24 -6.84
N SER A 298 -21.13 15.08 -5.90
CA SER A 298 -22.42 15.77 -5.95
C SER A 298 -22.48 16.97 -6.89
N THR A 299 -21.33 17.48 -7.36
CA THR A 299 -21.26 18.65 -8.24
C THR A 299 -21.54 18.29 -9.70
N GLY A 300 -21.18 17.08 -10.15
CA GLY A 300 -21.43 16.59 -11.50
C GLY A 300 -20.61 17.23 -12.62
N TYR A 301 -19.64 18.10 -12.32
CA TYR A 301 -18.74 18.71 -13.30
C TYR A 301 -17.31 18.90 -12.75
N PRO A 302 -16.29 18.95 -13.63
CA PRO A 302 -14.91 19.18 -13.19
C PRO A 302 -14.74 20.56 -12.56
N LYS A 303 -14.04 20.62 -11.43
CA LYS A 303 -13.64 21.88 -10.81
C LYS A 303 -12.31 22.34 -11.36
N MET A 304 -12.21 23.63 -11.64
CA MET A 304 -11.00 24.28 -12.14
C MET A 304 -10.43 25.16 -11.02
N ILE A 305 -9.14 25.01 -10.77
CA ILE A 305 -8.38 25.87 -9.86
C ILE A 305 -7.18 26.45 -10.62
N VAL A 306 -6.85 27.71 -10.33
CA VAL A 306 -5.66 28.39 -10.83
C VAL A 306 -4.77 28.70 -9.65
N LEU A 307 -3.51 28.30 -9.73
CA LEU A 307 -2.55 28.44 -8.64
C LEU A 307 -1.12 28.52 -9.18
N THR A 308 -0.20 28.82 -8.28
CA THR A 308 1.25 28.84 -8.48
C THR A 308 1.91 27.75 -7.66
N LEU A 309 3.13 27.35 -8.01
CA LEU A 309 3.86 26.35 -7.20
C LEU A 309 4.22 26.91 -5.81
N ARG A 310 4.38 28.24 -5.70
CA ARG A 310 4.61 28.94 -4.42
C ARG A 310 3.44 28.75 -3.45
N GLU A 311 2.20 28.82 -3.91
CA GLU A 311 1.01 28.65 -3.07
C GLU A 311 0.90 27.24 -2.48
N VAL A 312 1.44 26.23 -3.16
CA VAL A 312 1.55 24.85 -2.64
C VAL A 312 2.87 24.59 -1.91
N GLY A 313 3.62 25.65 -1.60
CA GLY A 313 4.83 25.61 -0.79
C GLY A 313 6.00 24.90 -1.47
N ILE A 314 6.13 25.03 -2.80
CA ILE A 314 7.36 24.67 -3.52
C ILE A 314 8.20 25.96 -3.62
N PRO A 315 9.44 25.94 -3.13
CA PRO A 315 10.23 27.16 -2.94
C PRO A 315 10.84 27.68 -4.24
N GLU A 316 11.16 28.97 -4.24
CA GLU A 316 11.92 29.66 -5.30
C GLU A 316 13.40 29.21 -5.34
N GLY A 317 13.92 28.60 -4.27
CA GLY A 317 15.29 28.06 -4.17
C GLY A 317 15.49 27.13 -2.96
N VAL A 318 16.61 26.38 -2.91
CA VAL A 318 17.05 25.62 -1.73
C VAL A 318 18.06 26.47 -0.97
N ASP A 319 18.07 26.37 0.36
CA ASP A 319 19.14 26.88 1.21
C ASP A 319 20.53 26.57 0.62
N GLN A 320 21.36 27.60 0.55
CA GLN A 320 22.75 27.67 0.05
C GLN A 320 22.93 28.17 -1.40
N GLY A 321 22.99 29.50 -1.54
CA GLY A 321 24.06 30.15 -2.32
C GLY A 321 23.86 30.40 -3.82
N GLU A 322 22.84 29.86 -4.47
CA GLU A 322 22.58 30.12 -5.90
C GLU A 322 21.38 31.05 -6.12
N ASP A 323 21.47 31.88 -7.15
CA ASP A 323 20.55 32.97 -7.47
C ASP A 323 19.08 32.50 -7.45
N LYS A 324 18.25 33.21 -6.68
CA LYS A 324 16.84 32.91 -6.41
C LYS A 324 15.92 33.00 -7.65
N GLN A 325 16.45 33.30 -8.83
CA GLN A 325 15.68 34.03 -9.83
C GLN A 325 15.27 33.27 -11.09
N ASP A 326 15.76 32.05 -11.34
CA ASP A 326 15.50 31.35 -12.62
C ASP A 326 15.17 29.84 -12.51
N ARG A 327 14.77 29.34 -11.33
CA ARG A 327 14.42 27.92 -11.22
C ARG A 327 13.04 27.65 -11.83
N SER A 328 13.03 26.98 -12.97
CA SER A 328 11.80 26.49 -13.60
C SER A 328 11.53 25.01 -13.27
N PHE A 329 10.28 24.61 -13.39
CA PHE A 329 9.82 23.25 -13.11
C PHE A 329 8.97 22.75 -14.25
N LYS A 330 9.28 21.54 -14.72
CA LYS A 330 8.39 20.79 -15.60
C LYS A 330 7.26 20.19 -14.76
N LEU A 331 6.03 20.41 -15.18
CA LEU A 331 4.85 19.74 -14.67
C LEU A 331 4.51 18.59 -15.60
N LEU A 332 4.48 17.36 -15.08
CA LEU A 332 4.12 16.16 -15.83
C LEU A 332 2.88 15.52 -15.21
N ASP A 333 1.95 15.02 -16.02
CA ASP A 333 0.86 14.19 -15.52
C ASP A 333 1.39 12.82 -15.08
N ALA A 334 1.16 12.44 -13.83
CA ALA A 334 1.77 11.24 -13.25
C ALA A 334 1.15 9.92 -13.77
N PHE A 335 -0.05 9.95 -14.35
CA PHE A 335 -0.68 8.75 -14.88
C PHE A 335 -0.25 8.45 -16.31
N SER A 336 -0.09 9.48 -17.14
CA SER A 336 0.31 9.35 -18.55
C SER A 336 1.80 9.56 -18.79
N GLY A 337 2.51 10.22 -17.86
CA GLY A 337 3.90 10.64 -18.03
C GLY A 337 4.09 11.81 -19.01
N THR A 338 3.02 12.48 -19.42
CA THR A 338 3.05 13.55 -20.43
C THR A 338 3.55 14.87 -19.85
N ASP A 339 4.48 15.53 -20.52
CA ASP A 339 4.88 16.92 -20.23
C ASP A 339 3.69 17.86 -20.48
N LEU A 340 3.27 18.61 -19.44
CA LEU A 340 2.15 19.55 -19.54
C LEU A 340 2.64 20.97 -19.82
N ILE A 341 3.48 21.50 -18.94
CA ILE A 341 3.97 22.88 -18.99
C ILE A 341 5.26 23.02 -18.19
N THR A 342 6.07 24.03 -18.50
CA THR A 342 7.19 24.48 -17.65
C THR A 342 6.81 25.82 -17.03
N VAL A 343 6.93 25.93 -15.71
CA VAL A 343 6.59 27.15 -14.96
C VAL A 343 7.66 27.48 -13.93
N THR A 344 7.85 28.76 -13.67
CA THR A 344 8.51 29.25 -12.45
C THR A 344 7.57 29.16 -11.25
N PRO A 345 8.07 29.25 -10.01
CA PRO A 345 7.22 29.15 -8.82
C PRO A 345 6.12 30.19 -8.69
N THR A 346 6.25 31.33 -9.37
CA THR A 346 5.29 32.43 -9.35
C THR A 346 4.35 32.47 -10.55
N GLU A 347 4.62 31.67 -11.59
CA GLU A 347 3.74 31.56 -12.75
C GLU A 347 2.53 30.68 -12.42
N SER A 348 1.35 31.17 -12.82
CA SER A 348 0.10 30.46 -12.58
C SER A 348 -0.12 29.35 -13.62
N PHE A 349 -0.72 28.26 -13.19
CA PHE A 349 -1.18 27.17 -14.05
C PHE A 349 -2.60 26.71 -13.62
N GLU A 350 -3.31 26.10 -14.56
CA GLU A 350 -4.66 25.57 -14.35
C GLU A 350 -4.59 24.08 -13.99
N VAL A 351 -5.39 23.66 -13.01
CA VAL A 351 -5.68 22.24 -12.73
C VAL A 351 -7.19 22.02 -12.79
N ARG A 352 -7.62 21.03 -13.57
CA ARG A 352 -9.03 20.66 -13.71
C ARG A 352 -9.28 19.25 -13.19
N VAL A 353 -10.06 19.12 -12.12
CA VAL A 353 -10.27 17.85 -11.41
C VAL A 353 -11.72 17.40 -11.54
N ASN A 354 -11.94 16.22 -12.12
CA ASN A 354 -13.26 15.57 -12.22
C ASN A 354 -13.86 15.31 -10.83
N PRO A 355 -15.21 15.28 -10.69
CA PRO A 355 -15.86 14.73 -9.49
C PRO A 355 -15.37 13.32 -9.20
N SER A 356 -15.22 12.98 -7.91
CA SER A 356 -14.59 11.74 -7.44
C SER A 356 -13.27 11.39 -8.13
N GLY A 357 -12.52 12.41 -8.56
CA GLY A 357 -11.31 12.28 -9.36
C GLY A 357 -10.06 12.88 -8.71
N ILE A 358 -8.93 12.60 -9.35
CA ILE A 358 -7.60 13.09 -8.99
C ILE A 358 -6.89 13.64 -10.23
N VAL A 359 -6.19 14.76 -10.06
CA VAL A 359 -5.06 15.13 -10.91
C VAL A 359 -3.79 14.96 -10.09
N MET A 360 -2.84 14.18 -10.60
CA MET A 360 -1.56 13.95 -9.92
C MET A 360 -0.44 14.47 -10.83
N LEU A 361 0.34 15.42 -10.33
CA LEU A 361 1.42 16.07 -11.06
C LEU A 361 2.77 15.71 -10.47
N ILE A 362 3.74 15.45 -11.33
CA ILE A 362 5.15 15.49 -10.96
C ILE A 362 5.66 16.91 -11.23
N VAL A 363 6.24 17.52 -10.20
CA VAL A 363 6.92 18.81 -10.27
C VAL A 363 8.41 18.56 -10.29
N GLN A 364 8.96 18.45 -11.49
CA GLN A 364 10.36 18.12 -11.72
C GLN A 364 11.19 19.39 -11.94
N PRO A 365 12.21 19.67 -11.12
CA PRO A 365 13.15 20.75 -11.40
C PRO A 365 13.81 20.58 -12.76
N THR A 366 13.82 21.63 -13.58
CA THR A 366 14.72 21.68 -14.74
C THR A 366 16.16 21.73 -14.22
N GLN A 367 17.05 20.92 -14.78
CA GLN A 367 18.47 21.04 -14.45
C GLN A 367 18.93 22.45 -14.83
N THR A 368 19.63 23.13 -13.92
CA THR A 368 20.39 24.33 -14.27
C THR A 368 21.49 23.90 -15.24
N SER A 369 21.50 24.50 -16.43
CA SER A 369 22.52 24.27 -17.46
C SER A 369 23.90 24.73 -17.02
#